data_AF-A0A3L7UW34-F1
#
_entry.id   AF-A0A3L7UW34-F1
#
_cell.length_a   1.000
_cell.length_b   1.000
_cell.length_c   1.000
_cell.angle_alpha   90.00
_cell.angle_beta   90.00
_cell.angle_gamma   90.00
#
_symmetry.space_group_name_H-M   'P 1'
#
loop_
_entity.id
_entity.type
_entity.pdbx_description
1 polymer ?
#
loop_
_entity_poly.entity_id
_entity_poly.type
_entity_poly.pdbx_seq_one_letter_code
_entity_poly.pdbx_strand_id
1 'polypeptide(L)'
;MVACSRLRVLFVIFLMSGCQEGRTNADFIPSSGQSQEALTVALDAWKAGIPSGPVPATSPVIQPSGPVPATSPVIHVTDSSRISGQTLDDYQILGEVPGNAERCFAVKLKLSNPTAEKRERYVIVGIDPLWIFRQEDYDLLLHWEHQMPPARPEDSAVTLPESSEENGDSKRESEVFDSVTR
;
A
#
# COMPACT_ATOMS: atom_id res chain seq x y z
N MET A 1 43.77 -45.85 12.05
CA MET A 1 44.76 -44.77 12.19
C MET A 1 44.57 -43.77 11.06
N VAL A 2 44.94 -42.50 11.30
CA VAL A 2 44.70 -41.27 10.50
C VAL A 2 43.34 -40.61 10.75
N ALA A 3 43.20 -39.34 11.16
CA ALA A 3 44.04 -38.43 11.91
C ALA A 3 43.09 -37.36 12.47
N CYS A 4 43.28 -37.03 13.74
CA CYS A 4 42.61 -35.98 14.47
C CYS A 4 43.34 -34.65 14.24
N SER A 5 42.69 -33.52 14.54
CA SER A 5 43.30 -32.20 14.84
C SER A 5 43.63 -31.35 13.58
N ARG A 6 43.30 -30.05 13.45
CA ARG A 6 43.07 -28.98 14.43
C ARG A 6 42.18 -27.85 13.88
N LEU A 7 41.30 -27.39 14.75
CA LEU A 7 40.74 -26.05 14.83
C LEU A 7 41.81 -24.95 14.63
N ARG A 8 41.59 -24.05 13.66
CA ARG A 8 42.14 -22.68 13.67
C ARG A 8 41.04 -21.70 13.27
N VAL A 9 40.85 -20.75 14.18
CA VAL A 9 39.83 -19.73 14.23
C VAL A 9 40.39 -18.42 13.64
N LEU A 10 39.51 -17.66 12.97
CA LEU A 10 39.53 -16.21 12.68
C LEU A 10 40.57 -15.61 11.71
N PHE A 11 40.09 -15.19 10.53
CA PHE A 11 40.29 -13.83 9.97
C PHE A 11 39.30 -13.63 8.80
N VAL A 12 38.12 -13.06 9.03
CA VAL A 12 37.78 -11.66 8.73
C VAL A 12 38.27 -11.23 7.34
N ILE A 13 37.37 -11.23 6.36
CA ILE A 13 36.99 -10.03 5.58
C ILE A 13 35.62 -10.35 4.97
N PHE A 14 34.62 -9.76 5.61
CA PHE A 14 33.25 -9.65 5.18
C PHE A 14 33.24 -8.70 3.96
N LEU A 15 33.52 -9.23 2.76
CA LEU A 15 33.23 -8.52 1.51
C LEU A 15 31.73 -8.57 1.25
N MET A 16 30.96 -7.94 2.15
CA MET A 16 29.64 -7.41 1.84
C MET A 16 29.86 -6.18 0.95
N SER A 17 30.27 -6.41 -0.29
CA SER A 17 30.06 -5.45 -1.37
C SER A 17 28.57 -5.45 -1.70
N GLY A 18 27.75 -4.95 -0.77
CA GLY A 18 26.40 -4.48 -1.03
C GLY A 18 26.47 -3.16 -1.78
N CYS A 19 27.12 -3.14 -2.95
CA CYS A 19 26.82 -2.12 -3.95
C CYS A 19 25.47 -2.54 -4.53
N GLN A 20 24.40 -2.09 -3.89
CA GLN A 20 23.09 -2.11 -4.52
C GLN A 20 23.15 -1.03 -5.61
N GLU A 21 23.61 -1.45 -6.78
CA GLU A 21 23.67 -0.65 -8.00
C GLU A 21 22.31 0.03 -8.19
N GLY A 22 22.35 1.35 -8.36
CA GLY A 22 21.21 2.23 -8.15
C GLY A 22 20.01 1.84 -8.99
N ARG A 23 18.95 1.35 -8.32
CA ARG A 23 17.64 1.19 -8.94
C ARG A 23 17.20 2.53 -9.50
N THR A 24 16.87 2.55 -10.77
CA THR A 24 16.31 3.69 -11.49
C THR A 24 14.80 3.71 -11.28
N ASN A 25 14.15 4.85 -11.52
CA ASN A 25 12.68 4.93 -11.47
C ASN A 25 12.00 3.93 -12.41
N ALA A 26 12.64 3.59 -13.53
CA ALA A 26 12.12 2.60 -14.47
C ALA A 26 12.02 1.19 -13.85
N ASP A 27 12.88 0.89 -12.88
CA ASP A 27 12.88 -0.39 -12.16
C ASP A 27 11.71 -0.52 -11.19
N PHE A 28 10.87 0.52 -11.03
CA PHE A 28 9.65 0.52 -10.22
C PHE A 28 8.37 0.58 -11.05
N ILE A 29 8.49 0.51 -12.38
CA ILE A 29 7.36 0.47 -13.29
C ILE A 29 7.07 -1.00 -13.62
N PRO A 30 5.86 -1.53 -13.31
CA PRO A 30 5.54 -2.91 -13.62
C PRO A 30 5.49 -3.12 -15.14
N SER A 31 5.76 -4.35 -15.57
CA SER A 31 5.61 -4.69 -17.00
C SER A 31 4.15 -4.59 -17.43
N SER A 32 3.93 -4.38 -18.74
CA SER A 32 2.59 -4.37 -19.35
C SER A 32 1.78 -5.63 -19.00
N GLY A 33 2.37 -6.81 -19.21
CA GLY A 33 1.72 -8.10 -18.93
C GLY A 33 1.38 -8.28 -17.45
N GLN A 34 2.31 -7.92 -16.55
CA GLN A 34 2.07 -7.97 -15.11
C GLN A 34 0.94 -7.02 -14.68
N SER A 35 0.88 -5.83 -15.28
CA SER A 35 -0.15 -4.84 -14.98
C SER A 35 -1.53 -5.30 -15.45
N GLN A 36 -1.61 -5.86 -16.65
CA GLN A 36 -2.84 -6.40 -17.20
C GLN A 36 -3.33 -7.62 -16.40
N GLU A 37 -2.42 -8.51 -16.00
CA GLU A 37 -2.75 -9.68 -15.17
C GLU A 37 -3.27 -9.25 -13.80
N ALA A 38 -2.59 -8.31 -13.14
CA ALA A 38 -3.03 -7.78 -11.85
C ALA A 38 -4.42 -7.11 -11.94
N LEU A 39 -4.68 -6.36 -13.02
CA LEU A 39 -5.99 -5.76 -13.28
C LEU A 39 -7.07 -6.82 -13.50
N THR A 40 -6.76 -7.88 -14.25
CA THR A 40 -7.66 -9.02 -14.45
C THR A 40 -8.02 -9.67 -13.12
N VAL A 41 -7.02 -9.97 -12.28
CA VAL A 41 -7.23 -10.55 -10.94
C VAL A 41 -8.11 -9.65 -10.07
N ALA A 42 -7.89 -8.33 -10.09
CA ALA A 42 -8.69 -7.37 -9.33
C ALA A 42 -10.15 -7.28 -9.81
N LEU A 43 -10.38 -7.34 -11.12
CA LEU A 43 -11.73 -7.31 -11.70
C LEU A 43 -12.47 -8.64 -11.49
N ASP A 44 -11.77 -9.77 -11.57
CA ASP A 44 -12.33 -11.08 -11.22
C ASP A 44 -12.70 -11.16 -9.74
N ALA A 45 -11.86 -10.64 -8.84
CA ALA A 45 -12.16 -10.52 -7.43
C ALA A 45 -13.43 -9.69 -7.19
N TRP A 46 -13.58 -8.56 -7.89
CA TRP A 46 -14.81 -7.75 -7.80
C TRP A 46 -16.04 -8.48 -8.34
N LYS A 47 -15.92 -9.17 -9.48
CA LYS A 47 -16.99 -10.00 -10.04
C LYS A 47 -17.40 -11.14 -9.09
N ALA A 48 -16.45 -11.66 -8.31
CA ALA A 48 -16.70 -12.63 -7.23
C ALA A 48 -17.28 -12.01 -5.94
N GLY A 49 -17.50 -10.69 -5.88
CA GLY A 49 -18.06 -9.98 -4.73
C GLY A 49 -17.05 -9.60 -3.65
N ILE A 50 -15.74 -9.69 -3.93
CA ILE A 50 -14.69 -9.25 -3.00
C ILE A 50 -14.64 -7.70 -3.02
N PRO A 51 -14.70 -7.03 -1.85
CA PRO A 51 -14.64 -5.58 -1.77
C PRO A 51 -13.27 -5.04 -2.21
N SER A 52 -13.22 -3.73 -2.50
CA SER A 52 -11.94 -3.02 -2.71
C SER A 52 -11.05 -3.11 -1.48
N GLY A 53 -9.74 -3.19 -1.69
CA GLY A 53 -8.75 -3.37 -0.62
C GLY A 53 -7.62 -4.31 -1.04
N PRO A 54 -6.90 -4.91 -0.07
CA PRO A 54 -5.91 -5.94 -0.35
C PRO A 54 -6.61 -7.18 -0.92
N VAL A 55 -6.30 -7.52 -2.17
CA VAL A 55 -6.69 -8.78 -2.77
C VAL A 55 -5.62 -9.80 -2.40
N PRO A 56 -5.95 -10.83 -1.59
CA PRO A 56 -4.95 -11.78 -1.14
C PRO A 56 -4.37 -12.55 -2.32
N ALA A 57 -3.04 -12.73 -2.31
CA ALA A 57 -2.29 -13.51 -3.29
C ALA A 57 -2.85 -14.94 -3.49
N THR A 58 -3.66 -15.43 -2.56
CA THR A 58 -4.23 -16.78 -2.54
C THR A 58 -5.64 -16.89 -3.09
N SER A 59 -6.25 -15.82 -3.63
CA SER A 59 -7.55 -15.95 -4.30
C SER A 59 -7.38 -16.86 -5.53
N PRO A 60 -7.99 -18.05 -5.57
CA PRO A 60 -7.86 -18.96 -6.70
C PRO A 60 -8.67 -18.38 -7.85
N VAL A 61 -8.03 -17.55 -8.68
CA VAL A 61 -8.59 -17.19 -9.97
C VAL A 61 -8.47 -18.44 -10.85
N ILE A 62 -9.61 -19.09 -11.09
CA ILE A 62 -9.70 -20.19 -12.06
C ILE A 62 -9.61 -19.56 -13.44
N GLN A 63 -8.38 -19.38 -13.93
CA GLN A 63 -8.18 -19.12 -15.35
C GLN A 63 -8.42 -20.42 -16.15
N PRO A 64 -8.88 -20.32 -17.41
CA PRO A 64 -9.00 -21.48 -18.30
C PRO A 64 -7.68 -22.23 -18.53
N SER A 65 -6.55 -21.65 -18.13
CA SER A 65 -5.17 -22.13 -18.29
C SER A 65 -4.65 -23.01 -17.13
N GLY A 66 -5.42 -23.22 -16.06
CA GLY A 66 -5.01 -24.00 -14.88
C GLY A 66 -4.75 -23.14 -13.63
N PRO A 67 -4.31 -23.75 -12.50
CA PRO A 67 -4.07 -23.03 -11.24
C PRO A 67 -2.93 -22.01 -11.41
N VAL A 68 -3.22 -20.73 -11.19
CA VAL A 68 -2.22 -19.66 -11.14
C VAL A 68 -1.56 -19.70 -9.76
N PRO A 69 -0.21 -19.76 -9.65
CA PRO A 69 0.47 -19.70 -8.37
C PRO A 69 0.13 -18.38 -7.66
N ALA A 70 0.18 -18.38 -6.32
CA ALA A 70 -0.19 -17.23 -5.52
C ALA A 70 0.48 -15.94 -6.05
N THR A 71 -0.31 -14.92 -6.38
CA THR A 71 0.17 -13.70 -7.02
C THR A 71 1.07 -12.95 -6.04
N SER A 72 2.37 -13.21 -6.11
CA SER A 72 3.41 -12.33 -5.58
C SER A 72 3.72 -11.38 -6.73
N PRO A 73 3.30 -10.11 -6.67
CA PRO A 73 3.11 -9.25 -5.49
C PRO A 73 1.67 -9.10 -4.97
N VAL A 74 1.52 -8.60 -3.73
CA VAL A 74 0.21 -8.26 -3.15
C VAL A 74 -0.47 -7.17 -3.97
N ILE A 75 -1.72 -7.38 -4.36
CA ILE A 75 -2.51 -6.41 -5.14
C ILE A 75 -3.40 -5.61 -4.19
N HIS A 76 -3.32 -4.28 -4.28
CA HIS A 76 -4.19 -3.36 -3.56
C HIS A 76 -5.08 -2.61 -4.55
N VAL A 77 -6.38 -2.73 -4.38
CA VAL A 77 -7.36 -2.06 -5.23
C VAL A 77 -7.96 -0.87 -4.48
N THR A 78 -7.80 0.33 -5.06
CA THR A 78 -8.43 1.55 -4.60
C THR A 78 -9.45 2.00 -5.63
N ASP A 79 -10.72 1.91 -5.24
CA ASP A 79 -11.86 2.30 -6.07
C ASP A 79 -12.94 2.89 -5.15
N SER A 80 -12.85 4.20 -4.91
CA SER A 80 -13.74 4.92 -3.99
C SER A 80 -15.18 5.02 -4.50
N SER A 81 -15.36 4.79 -5.80
CA SER A 81 -16.63 4.96 -6.50
C SER A 81 -17.56 3.74 -6.39
N ARG A 82 -17.06 2.61 -5.85
CA ARG A 82 -17.86 1.40 -5.69
C ARG A 82 -19.00 1.66 -4.73
N ILE A 83 -20.21 1.41 -5.21
CA ILE A 83 -21.42 1.57 -4.41
C ILE A 83 -21.67 0.27 -3.64
N SER A 84 -22.08 0.37 -2.36
CA SER A 84 -22.47 -0.81 -1.59
C SER A 84 -23.62 -1.56 -2.27
N GLY A 85 -23.47 -2.88 -2.42
CA GLY A 85 -24.46 -3.73 -3.10
C GLY A 85 -24.40 -3.69 -4.64
N GLN A 86 -23.55 -2.85 -5.24
CA GLN A 86 -23.30 -2.85 -6.67
C GLN A 86 -22.36 -4.00 -7.05
N THR A 87 -22.76 -4.76 -8.06
CA THR A 87 -22.04 -5.95 -8.53
C THR A 87 -21.51 -5.74 -9.93
N LEU A 88 -20.36 -6.34 -10.22
CA LEU A 88 -19.77 -6.37 -11.56
C LEU A 88 -20.26 -7.64 -12.28
N ASP A 89 -21.16 -7.50 -13.25
CA ASP A 89 -21.65 -8.64 -14.03
C ASP A 89 -20.58 -9.11 -15.02
N ASP A 90 -19.92 -8.16 -15.69
CA ASP A 90 -18.91 -8.46 -16.68
C ASP A 90 -17.97 -7.29 -16.93
N TYR A 91 -16.81 -7.58 -17.53
CA TYR A 91 -15.86 -6.54 -17.90
C TYR A 91 -15.10 -6.91 -19.18
N GLN A 92 -14.55 -5.89 -19.83
CA GLN A 92 -13.69 -6.03 -20.98
C GLN A 92 -12.53 -5.04 -20.88
N ILE A 93 -11.30 -5.55 -20.83
CA ILE A 93 -10.09 -4.71 -20.94
C ILE A 93 -9.92 -4.37 -22.42
N LEU A 94 -10.00 -3.07 -22.74
CA LEU A 94 -9.90 -2.56 -24.12
C LEU A 94 -8.45 -2.40 -24.57
N GLY A 95 -7.52 -2.29 -23.62
CA GLY A 95 -6.08 -2.17 -23.87
C GLY A 95 -5.43 -1.04 -23.08
N GLU A 96 -4.12 -0.91 -23.25
CA GLU A 96 -3.35 0.21 -22.70
C GLU A 96 -3.71 1.53 -23.39
N VAL A 97 -3.76 2.59 -22.59
CA VAL A 97 -4.05 3.95 -23.04
C VAL A 97 -3.07 4.92 -22.38
N PRO A 98 -2.75 6.06 -23.02
CA PRO A 98 -1.96 7.09 -22.37
C PRO A 98 -2.73 7.71 -21.19
N GLY A 99 -2.01 8.06 -20.12
CA GLY A 99 -2.57 8.67 -18.91
C GLY A 99 -1.50 9.36 -18.06
N ASN A 100 -1.89 9.74 -16.84
CA ASN A 100 -1.00 10.42 -15.89
C ASN A 100 0.06 9.48 -15.26
N ALA A 101 -0.01 8.18 -15.54
CA ALA A 101 0.94 7.18 -15.13
C ALA A 101 1.39 6.33 -16.32
N GLU A 102 2.50 5.61 -16.15
CA GLU A 102 3.14 4.79 -17.19
C GLU A 102 2.29 3.57 -17.59
N ARG A 103 1.43 3.08 -16.68
CA ARG A 103 0.54 1.93 -16.93
C ARG A 103 -0.91 2.32 -16.69
N CYS A 104 -1.61 2.63 -17.77
CA CYS A 104 -3.04 2.90 -17.74
C CYS A 104 -3.79 1.99 -18.72
N PHE A 105 -4.92 1.45 -18.28
CA PHE A 105 -5.76 0.56 -19.07
C PHE A 105 -7.18 1.10 -19.15
N ALA A 106 -7.76 1.08 -20.34
CA ALA A 106 -9.18 1.34 -20.52
C ALA A 106 -9.98 0.06 -20.33
N VAL A 107 -11.03 0.12 -19.51
CA VAL A 107 -11.89 -1.03 -19.19
C VAL A 107 -13.34 -0.63 -19.40
N LYS A 108 -14.10 -1.48 -20.09
CA LYS A 108 -15.54 -1.42 -20.13
C LYS A 108 -16.10 -2.31 -19.01
N LEU A 109 -16.90 -1.74 -18.13
CA LEU A 109 -17.57 -2.44 -17.04
C LEU A 109 -19.07 -2.54 -17.32
N LYS A 110 -19.65 -3.70 -16.99
CA LYS A 110 -21.08 -3.94 -16.95
C LYS A 110 -21.48 -4.18 -15.50
N LEU A 111 -22.17 -3.20 -14.92
CA LEU A 111 -22.56 -3.17 -13.52
C LEU A 111 -24.04 -3.53 -13.39
N SER A 112 -24.39 -4.13 -12.27
CA SER A 112 -25.76 -4.38 -11.83
C SER A 112 -26.00 -3.75 -10.45
N ASN A 113 -27.26 -3.42 -10.16
CA ASN A 113 -27.70 -2.78 -8.91
C ASN A 113 -27.03 -1.41 -8.61
N PRO A 114 -27.29 -0.35 -9.39
CA PRO A 114 -28.15 -0.26 -10.57
C PRO A 114 -27.42 -0.69 -11.85
N THR A 115 -28.19 -1.10 -12.86
CA THR A 115 -27.62 -1.48 -14.15
C THR A 115 -27.00 -0.29 -14.86
N ALA A 116 -25.71 -0.40 -15.17
CA ALA A 116 -24.97 0.63 -15.89
C ALA A 116 -23.84 0.00 -16.72
N GLU A 117 -23.56 0.57 -17.89
CA GLU A 117 -22.32 0.30 -18.60
C GLU A 117 -21.41 1.52 -18.47
N LYS A 118 -20.19 1.30 -17.98
CA LYS A 118 -19.20 2.36 -17.79
C LYS A 118 -17.93 2.06 -18.58
N ARG A 119 -17.28 3.10 -19.07
CA ARG A 119 -15.92 3.02 -19.62
C ARG A 119 -15.03 3.84 -18.75
N GLU A 120 -14.04 3.19 -18.16
CA GLU A 120 -13.21 3.77 -17.12
C GLU A 120 -11.76 3.45 -17.39
N ARG A 121 -10.88 4.20 -16.73
CA ARG A 121 -9.45 4.00 -16.81
C ARG A 121 -8.93 3.57 -15.45
N TYR A 122 -8.07 2.56 -15.47
CA TYR A 122 -7.36 2.07 -14.31
C TYR A 122 -5.88 2.38 -14.46
N VAL A 123 -5.27 2.81 -13.37
CA VAL A 123 -3.86 3.16 -13.24
C VAL A 123 -3.21 2.10 -12.36
N ILE A 124 -2.12 1.50 -12.85
CA ILE A 124 -1.35 0.49 -12.12
C ILE A 124 0.02 1.05 -11.78
N VAL A 125 0.38 1.03 -10.50
CA VAL A 125 1.66 1.53 -10.01
C VAL A 125 2.27 0.60 -8.96
N GLY A 126 3.59 0.61 -8.85
CA GLY A 126 4.32 -0.20 -7.88
C GLY A 126 4.81 -1.53 -8.45
N ILE A 127 5.45 -2.31 -7.59
CA ILE A 127 5.99 -3.65 -7.92
C ILE A 127 5.62 -4.64 -6.84
N ASP A 128 5.85 -4.30 -5.58
CA ASP A 128 5.40 -5.10 -4.44
C ASP A 128 5.21 -4.17 -3.23
N PRO A 129 3.98 -3.81 -2.87
CA PRO A 129 2.71 -4.20 -3.51
C PRO A 129 2.46 -3.54 -4.88
N LEU A 130 1.57 -4.15 -5.68
CA LEU A 130 0.95 -3.52 -6.85
C LEU A 130 -0.31 -2.78 -6.43
N TRP A 131 -0.42 -1.52 -6.82
CA TRP A 131 -1.60 -0.71 -6.59
C TRP A 131 -2.38 -0.51 -7.87
N ILE A 132 -3.69 -0.68 -7.79
CA ILE A 132 -4.64 -0.47 -8.88
C ILE A 132 -5.60 0.61 -8.43
N PHE A 133 -5.50 1.77 -9.06
CA PHE A 133 -6.38 2.91 -8.83
C PHE A 133 -7.34 3.06 -9.99
N ARG A 134 -8.56 3.50 -9.73
CA ARG A 134 -9.32 4.18 -10.80
C ARG A 134 -8.64 5.52 -11.10
N GLN A 135 -8.70 5.98 -12.35
CA GLN A 135 -8.09 7.25 -12.78
C GLN A 135 -8.50 8.43 -11.88
N GLU A 136 -9.78 8.53 -11.53
CA GLU A 136 -10.31 9.59 -10.68
C GLU A 136 -9.66 9.59 -9.28
N ASP A 137 -9.46 8.42 -8.69
CA ASP A 137 -8.80 8.26 -7.38
C ASP A 137 -7.31 8.59 -7.47
N TYR A 138 -6.66 8.17 -8.56
CA TYR A 138 -5.26 8.51 -8.80
C TYR A 138 -5.07 10.02 -8.99
N ASP A 139 -5.96 10.66 -9.75
CA ASP A 139 -5.91 12.10 -9.95
C ASP A 139 -6.11 12.83 -8.62
N LEU A 140 -7.05 12.41 -7.78
CA LEU A 140 -7.23 13.01 -6.45
C LEU A 140 -5.96 12.96 -5.60
N LEU A 141 -5.21 11.84 -5.63
CA LEU A 141 -3.94 11.72 -4.92
C LEU A 141 -2.90 12.73 -5.41
N LEU A 142 -2.82 12.96 -6.72
CA LEU A 142 -1.91 13.94 -7.32
C LEU A 142 -2.25 15.38 -6.92
N HIS A 143 -3.54 15.69 -6.71
CA HIS A 143 -3.96 17.03 -6.31
C HIS A 143 -3.71 17.35 -4.82
N TRP A 144 -3.41 16.35 -4.00
CA TRP A 144 -3.24 16.50 -2.54
C TRP A 144 -1.79 16.78 -2.10
N GLU A 145 -0.86 16.98 -3.04
CA GLU A 145 0.49 17.50 -2.73
C GLU A 145 0.41 18.97 -2.28
N HIS A 146 0.18 19.17 -0.99
CA HIS A 146 0.31 20.48 -0.36
C HIS A 146 1.78 20.92 -0.34
N GLN A 147 2.06 22.14 -0.80
CA GLN A 147 3.33 22.82 -0.52
C GLN A 147 3.44 23.02 1.00
N MET A 148 4.43 22.40 1.63
CA MET A 148 4.80 22.81 2.99
C MET A 148 5.27 24.27 2.93
N PRO A 149 4.68 25.19 3.71
CA PRO A 149 5.23 26.52 3.82
C PRO A 149 6.69 26.38 4.30
N PRO A 150 7.64 27.15 3.73
CA PRO A 150 9.04 27.04 4.13
C PRO A 150 9.15 27.22 5.65
N ALA A 151 10.00 26.41 6.29
CA ALA A 151 10.25 26.51 7.72
C ALA A 151 10.59 27.97 8.07
N ARG A 152 9.86 28.55 9.03
CA ARG A 152 10.21 29.88 9.54
C ARG A 152 11.58 29.75 10.22
N PRO A 153 12.52 30.67 9.98
CA PRO A 153 13.89 30.59 10.52
C PRO A 153 13.99 30.63 12.06
N GLU A 154 12.87 30.76 12.78
CA GLU A 154 12.83 30.98 14.23
C GLU A 154 12.74 29.69 15.06
N ASP A 155 12.44 28.53 14.45
CA ASP A 155 12.38 27.23 15.15
C ASP A 155 13.75 26.58 15.40
N SER A 156 14.86 27.22 14.98
CA SER A 156 16.22 26.71 15.21
C SER A 156 16.84 27.16 16.54
N ALA A 157 16.14 27.96 17.34
CA ALA A 157 16.67 28.52 18.59
C ALA A 157 15.89 28.04 19.83
N VAL A 158 15.71 26.72 19.99
CA VAL A 158 15.32 26.17 21.30
C VAL A 158 16.60 25.86 22.09
N THR A 159 17.11 26.87 22.80
CA THR A 159 18.02 26.67 23.92
C THR A 159 17.24 26.00 25.04
N LEU A 160 17.64 24.76 25.39
CA LEU A 160 17.09 24.03 26.54
C LEU A 160 17.29 24.84 27.83
N PRO A 161 16.25 25.19 28.59
CA PRO A 161 16.45 25.75 29.92
C PRO A 161 16.94 24.67 30.89
N GLU A 162 18.03 25.03 31.55
CA GLU A 162 18.68 24.38 32.66
C GLU A 162 17.71 24.05 33.80
N SER A 163 17.83 22.84 34.31
CA SER A 163 17.08 22.28 35.42
C SER A 163 17.45 22.96 36.74
N SER A 164 16.51 23.65 37.37
CA SER A 164 16.44 23.81 38.84
C SER A 164 15.20 24.64 39.21
N GLU A 165 14.25 24.05 39.94
CA GLU A 165 13.99 24.40 41.34
C GLU A 165 12.72 23.70 41.86
N GLU A 166 12.94 23.05 42.99
CA GLU A 166 12.05 22.25 43.82
C GLU A 166 11.01 23.16 44.51
N ASN A 167 9.73 22.91 44.26
CA ASN A 167 8.59 23.50 44.97
C ASN A 167 7.81 22.29 45.55
N GLY A 168 7.70 22.08 46.85
CA GLY A 168 7.11 23.01 47.81
C GLY A 168 5.78 22.40 48.26
N ASP A 169 5.84 21.66 49.37
CA ASP A 169 4.80 21.42 50.39
C ASP A 169 3.33 21.73 50.04
N SER A 170 2.47 20.70 50.00
CA SER A 170 1.07 20.86 50.37
C SER A 170 0.50 19.58 50.98
N LYS A 171 0.55 19.55 52.30
CA LYS A 171 -0.14 18.64 53.21
C LYS A 171 -1.60 19.08 53.42
N ARG A 172 -2.50 18.10 53.62
CA ARG A 172 -3.94 18.20 54.02
C ARG A 172 -4.90 18.44 52.83
N GLU A 173 -6.06 17.79 52.69
CA GLU A 173 -6.93 17.10 53.63
C GLU A 173 -7.48 15.80 53.01
N SER A 174 -7.31 14.70 53.73
CA SER A 174 -8.06 13.46 53.55
C SER A 174 -9.09 13.42 54.68
N GLU A 175 -10.37 13.65 54.39
CA GLU A 175 -11.50 13.13 55.16
C GLU A 175 -12.82 13.58 54.51
N VAL A 176 -13.86 12.76 54.69
CA VAL A 176 -15.26 13.01 54.34
C VAL A 176 -15.65 12.71 52.88
N PHE A 177 -15.77 11.42 52.56
CA PHE A 177 -16.99 10.95 51.91
C PHE A 177 -17.22 9.47 52.21
N ASP A 178 -17.73 9.20 53.41
CA ASP A 178 -18.42 7.96 53.72
C ASP A 178 -19.83 8.31 54.23
N SER A 179 -20.80 7.50 53.82
CA SER A 179 -22.22 7.49 54.21
C SER A 179 -23.17 8.57 53.65
N VAL A 180 -23.95 8.19 52.62
CA VAL A 180 -25.43 8.20 52.72
C VAL A 180 -26.05 7.15 51.78
N THR A 181 -26.50 6.09 52.44
CA THR A 181 -27.55 5.08 52.20
C THR A 181 -28.71 5.58 51.33
N ARG A 182 -29.21 4.85 50.32
CA ARG A 182 -30.24 3.78 50.39
C ARG A 182 -31.25 3.88 51.52
#